data_AF-A0A8H4IZ13-F1
#
_entry.id   AF-A0A8H4IZ13-F1
#
_cell.length_a   1.000
_cell.length_b   1.000
_cell.length_c   1.000
_cell.angle_alpha   90.00
_cell.angle_beta   90.00
_cell.angle_gamma   90.00
#
_symmetry.space_group_name_H-M   'P 1'
#
loop_
_entity.id
_entity.type
_entity.pdbx_description
1 polymer ?
#
loop_
_entity_poly.entity_id
_entity_poly.type
_entity_poly.pdbx_seq_one_letter_code
_entity_poly.pdbx_strand_id
1 'polypeptide(L)'
;MRGAHHVGAIYTTSARIRLFPSPKGPPFQPAPPSFLPRRMRSGHGKPGSQQPGLAKEMQACHPPTLLPPAMGGMLQPVSPPSTPPVPPALSLLRQYLGIEEKTNGIFSSATSLDPVFVCIDVEAFESDQSKITEFGIATFDSRELTGIAPSSLSELLCKIETRHFIINENKRLVNKRHVKGCPDKFQFGSSHIVPSSKMKSILKQTFIMKDTSAPNSDKQRCRNIIFVGHELGGDINYMRRFGFRLDDRPEVIGRLDSRVIAGAMGLPENLEKLQFALGGKPEYLHNAGNDARYTLESAFLMALYGCALPEPPTMEEARQLMLKIKAERKIKEEEHNRLQLELSEKLKKIAKKLQGTEKQNDERPQESTDGNVKKDAKVSKSKASKPKTVKPTEEVIRAKARTKRRRSATKKERQAEGLD
;
A
#
# COMPACT_ATOMS: atom_id res chain seq x y z
N MET A 1 -28.82 18.43 -58.47
CA MET A 1 -29.92 19.19 -59.08
C MET A 1 -31.24 18.62 -58.57
N ARG A 2 -32.11 19.49 -58.01
CA ARG A 2 -33.59 19.41 -57.83
C ARG A 2 -34.15 18.05 -57.29
N GLY A 3 -34.76 17.93 -56.11
CA GLY A 3 -35.68 18.82 -55.41
C GLY A 3 -37.13 18.46 -55.77
N ALA A 4 -37.87 17.79 -54.88
CA ALA A 4 -39.34 17.78 -54.87
C ALA A 4 -39.87 17.30 -53.50
N HIS A 5 -40.78 18.10 -52.94
CA HIS A 5 -41.56 17.93 -51.71
C HIS A 5 -42.91 17.27 -51.98
N HIS A 6 -43.43 16.50 -51.01
CA HIS A 6 -44.86 16.32 -50.63
C HIS A 6 -44.84 15.60 -49.26
N VAL A 7 -45.22 16.17 -48.11
CA VAL A 7 -46.53 16.66 -47.60
C VAL A 7 -47.65 15.63 -47.73
N GLY A 8 -48.08 15.06 -46.58
CA GLY A 8 -49.27 14.22 -46.43
C GLY A 8 -49.44 13.77 -44.98
N ALA A 9 -50.60 14.07 -44.40
CA ALA A 9 -50.87 14.22 -42.98
C ALA A 9 -51.40 12.94 -42.27
N ILE A 10 -51.06 12.85 -40.98
CA ILE A 10 -51.91 12.58 -39.80
C ILE A 10 -53.02 11.53 -39.95
N TYR A 11 -52.87 10.39 -39.26
CA TYR A 11 -53.97 9.75 -38.53
C TYR A 11 -53.51 9.27 -37.16
N THR A 12 -54.26 9.71 -36.17
CA THR A 12 -54.19 9.43 -34.74
C THR A 12 -54.75 8.05 -34.41
N THR A 13 -54.06 7.29 -33.56
CA THR A 13 -54.73 6.34 -32.66
C THR A 13 -53.98 6.24 -31.33
N SER A 14 -54.59 6.79 -30.28
CA SER A 14 -54.19 6.64 -28.89
C SER A 14 -54.34 5.19 -28.43
N ALA A 15 -53.26 4.59 -27.92
CA ALA A 15 -53.35 3.43 -27.04
C ALA A 15 -53.00 3.88 -25.61
N ARG A 16 -54.05 4.04 -24.79
CA ARG A 16 -53.95 4.22 -23.34
C ARG A 16 -53.35 2.96 -22.71
N ILE A 17 -52.11 3.03 -22.25
CA ILE A 17 -51.55 2.02 -21.33
C ILE A 17 -51.98 2.41 -19.91
N ARG A 18 -52.78 1.54 -19.29
CA ARG A 18 -53.29 1.70 -17.93
C ARG A 18 -52.15 1.47 -16.94
N LEU A 19 -51.93 2.47 -16.09
CA LEU A 19 -51.16 2.37 -14.85
C LEU A 19 -51.95 1.50 -13.86
N PHE A 20 -51.35 0.40 -13.41
CA PHE A 20 -51.83 -0.35 -12.24
C PHE A 20 -51.10 0.14 -10.99
N PRO A 21 -51.83 0.41 -9.88
CA PRO A 21 -51.22 0.88 -8.64
C PRO A 21 -50.54 -0.24 -7.85
N SER A 22 -49.39 0.12 -7.29
CA SER A 22 -48.55 -0.66 -6.37
C SER A 22 -49.30 -0.97 -5.06
N PRO A 23 -49.26 -2.22 -4.54
CA PRO A 23 -49.71 -2.49 -3.18
C PRO A 23 -48.65 -2.04 -2.17
N LYS A 24 -49.05 -1.10 -1.31
CA LYS A 24 -48.27 -0.64 -0.15
C LYS A 24 -48.29 -1.72 0.93
N GLY A 25 -47.19 -2.45 1.08
CA GLY A 25 -46.91 -3.24 2.29
C GLY A 25 -46.34 -2.34 3.39
N PRO A 26 -46.61 -2.62 4.69
CA PRO A 26 -46.05 -1.84 5.79
C PRO A 26 -44.52 -2.00 5.88
N PRO A 27 -43.80 -0.99 6.39
CA PRO A 27 -42.35 -1.03 6.52
C PRO A 27 -41.91 -2.08 7.54
N PHE A 28 -41.01 -2.96 7.12
CA PHE A 28 -40.36 -3.96 7.95
C PHE A 28 -39.34 -3.26 8.87
N GLN A 29 -39.59 -3.29 10.18
CA GLN A 29 -38.61 -2.83 11.19
C GLN A 29 -37.64 -3.98 11.50
N PRO A 30 -36.32 -3.79 11.37
CA PRO A 30 -35.36 -4.77 11.91
C PRO A 30 -35.34 -4.66 13.44
N ALA A 31 -35.66 -5.76 14.12
CA ALA A 31 -35.52 -5.87 15.56
C ALA A 31 -34.03 -5.80 15.96
N PRO A 32 -33.68 -5.13 17.08
CA PRO A 32 -32.32 -5.12 17.60
C PRO A 32 -31.91 -6.51 18.11
N PRO A 33 -30.62 -6.88 18.03
CA PRO A 33 -30.15 -8.15 18.56
C PRO A 33 -30.33 -8.20 20.08
N SER A 34 -31.08 -9.20 20.54
CA SER A 34 -31.24 -9.54 21.95
C SER A 34 -29.91 -10.05 22.52
N PHE A 35 -29.25 -9.21 23.32
CA PHE A 35 -28.18 -9.64 24.20
C PHE A 35 -28.76 -10.51 25.32
N LEU A 36 -28.65 -11.83 25.18
CA LEU A 36 -28.78 -12.76 26.30
C LEU A 36 -27.42 -12.88 26.99
N PRO A 37 -27.27 -12.44 28.26
CA PRO A 37 -26.07 -12.76 29.03
C PRO A 37 -26.11 -14.24 29.44
N ARG A 38 -25.11 -14.98 28.96
CA ARG A 38 -24.88 -16.37 29.36
C ARG A 38 -24.40 -16.39 30.81
N ARG A 39 -25.32 -16.82 31.67
CA ARG A 39 -25.16 -17.13 33.10
C ARG A 39 -24.00 -18.11 33.32
N MET A 40 -22.89 -17.65 33.89
CA MET A 40 -21.87 -18.50 34.52
C MET A 40 -22.13 -18.60 36.02
N ARG A 41 -21.91 -19.81 36.53
CA ARG A 41 -22.36 -20.31 37.84
C ARG A 41 -21.66 -19.65 39.02
N SER A 42 -22.45 -19.58 40.09
CA SER A 42 -22.14 -19.28 41.47
C SER A 42 -21.01 -20.13 42.08
N GLY A 43 -20.15 -19.47 42.86
CA GLY A 43 -19.33 -20.06 43.93
C GLY A 43 -19.40 -19.17 45.17
N HIS A 44 -19.62 -19.78 46.32
CA HIS A 44 -20.01 -19.18 47.61
C HIS A 44 -18.96 -18.29 48.32
N GLY A 45 -19.45 -17.33 49.11
CA GLY A 45 -18.73 -16.66 50.20
C GLY A 45 -19.44 -15.39 50.71
N LYS A 46 -20.15 -15.48 51.84
CA LYS A 46 -20.75 -14.38 52.66
C LYS A 46 -19.88 -14.17 53.93
N PRO A 47 -20.16 -13.22 54.85
CA PRO A 47 -20.39 -11.76 54.70
C PRO A 47 -19.72 -10.91 55.83
N GLY A 48 -19.88 -9.58 55.78
CA GLY A 48 -19.69 -8.64 56.90
C GLY A 48 -18.93 -7.38 56.47
N SER A 49 -19.20 -6.15 56.88
CA SER A 49 -20.22 -5.57 57.76
C SER A 49 -20.24 -4.05 57.51
N GLN A 50 -21.44 -3.49 57.57
CA GLN A 50 -21.91 -2.11 57.81
C GLN A 50 -20.91 -0.91 57.89
N GLN A 51 -21.29 0.12 57.12
CA GLN A 51 -21.07 1.58 57.25
C GLN A 51 -21.40 2.16 58.65
N PRO A 52 -21.02 3.41 59.04
CA PRO A 52 -21.34 4.72 58.41
C PRO A 52 -20.14 5.70 58.36
N GLY A 53 -20.08 6.81 57.62
CA GLY A 53 -21.07 7.83 57.25
C GLY A 53 -20.82 9.09 58.11
N LEU A 54 -20.34 10.21 57.54
CA LEU A 54 -20.67 11.61 57.93
C LEU A 54 -19.73 12.65 57.28
N ALA A 55 -20.37 13.72 56.79
CA ALA A 55 -19.78 14.95 56.25
C ALA A 55 -19.35 15.92 57.35
N LYS A 56 -18.38 16.82 57.06
CA LYS A 56 -18.51 18.29 57.24
C LYS A 56 -17.24 19.07 56.87
N GLU A 57 -17.51 20.29 56.40
CA GLU A 57 -16.62 21.36 55.93
C GLU A 57 -15.89 22.15 57.05
N MET A 58 -15.11 23.14 56.60
CA MET A 58 -14.55 24.33 57.30
C MET A 58 -13.18 24.08 57.98
N GLN A 59 -12.17 24.98 58.00
CA GLN A 59 -12.01 26.39 57.64
C GLN A 59 -10.50 26.73 57.52
N ALA A 60 -10.20 27.91 56.97
CA ALA A 60 -8.89 28.47 56.62
C ALA A 60 -7.94 28.81 57.80
N CYS A 61 -6.62 28.89 57.50
CA CYS A 61 -5.62 29.75 58.15
C CYS A 61 -4.41 30.02 57.21
N HIS A 62 -4.05 31.29 56.99
CA HIS A 62 -2.72 31.79 56.56
C HIS A 62 -1.89 32.20 57.83
N PRO A 63 -0.62 32.73 57.81
CA PRO A 63 0.31 33.17 56.76
C PRO A 63 1.81 32.74 57.04
N PRO A 64 2.86 33.56 56.81
CA PRO A 64 3.73 33.61 55.63
C PRO A 64 5.15 33.02 55.87
N THR A 65 5.93 32.72 54.83
CA THR A 65 7.38 32.46 55.01
C THR A 65 8.21 33.07 53.89
N LEU A 66 9.27 33.72 54.37
CA LEU A 66 10.22 34.62 53.72
C LEU A 66 11.10 33.89 52.69
N LEU A 67 11.39 34.59 51.58
CA LEU A 67 12.41 34.24 50.59
C LEU A 67 13.82 34.51 51.13
N PRO A 68 14.82 33.64 50.89
CA PRO A 68 16.23 34.00 50.96
C PRO A 68 16.79 34.43 49.58
N PRO A 69 17.93 35.15 49.54
CA PRO A 69 18.35 35.94 48.39
C PRO A 69 19.04 35.09 47.30
N ALA A 70 18.90 35.59 46.06
CA ALA A 70 19.49 35.04 44.86
C ALA A 70 21.03 35.05 44.90
N MET A 71 21.62 33.88 44.68
CA MET A 71 23.02 33.73 44.27
C MET A 71 23.02 33.31 42.80
N GLY A 72 23.58 34.19 41.97
CA GLY A 72 23.61 34.06 40.53
C GLY A 72 24.47 32.88 40.07
N GLY A 73 23.86 32.03 39.26
CA GLY A 73 24.52 31.20 38.26
C GLY A 73 23.62 31.21 37.03
N MET A 74 24.03 31.88 35.95
CA MET A 74 23.34 31.82 34.66
C MET A 74 23.44 30.39 34.12
N LEU A 75 22.50 29.53 34.50
CA LEU A 75 22.16 28.37 33.70
C LEU A 75 21.38 28.92 32.51
N GLN A 76 22.03 28.93 31.34
CA GLN A 76 21.32 29.16 30.08
C GLN A 76 20.15 28.17 30.02
N PRO A 77 18.94 28.61 29.64
CA PRO A 77 17.85 27.69 29.40
C PRO A 77 18.29 26.77 28.27
N VAL A 78 18.56 25.51 28.62
CA VAL A 78 18.78 24.45 27.65
C VAL A 78 17.50 24.43 26.82
N SER A 79 17.62 24.82 25.55
CA SER A 79 16.49 24.75 24.63
C SER A 79 15.94 23.32 24.70
N PRO A 80 14.61 23.12 24.82
CA PRO A 80 14.07 21.77 24.78
C PRO A 80 14.60 21.10 23.51
N PRO A 81 14.99 19.81 23.57
CA PRO A 81 15.48 19.11 22.38
C PRO A 81 14.46 19.35 21.28
N SER A 82 14.91 19.96 20.18
CA SER A 82 14.05 20.26 19.03
C SER A 82 13.38 18.94 18.63
N THR A 83 12.06 18.88 18.73
CA THR A 83 11.31 17.72 18.26
C THR A 83 11.76 17.42 16.84
N PRO A 84 12.08 16.15 16.50
CA PRO A 84 12.52 15.82 15.16
C PRO A 84 11.49 16.29 14.14
N PRO A 85 11.92 16.78 12.97
CA PRO A 85 11.00 17.30 11.97
C PRO A 85 10.04 16.19 11.54
N VAL A 86 8.76 16.53 11.48
CA VAL A 86 7.70 15.60 11.08
C VAL A 86 7.92 15.16 9.63
N PRO A 87 7.83 13.85 9.31
CA PRO A 87 8.03 13.38 7.95
C PRO A 87 7.10 14.09 6.93
N PRO A 88 7.59 14.49 5.74
CA PRO A 88 6.77 15.22 4.77
C PRO A 88 5.47 14.51 4.37
N ALA A 89 5.50 13.18 4.21
CA ALA A 89 4.31 12.40 3.85
C ALA A 89 3.26 12.37 4.98
N LEU A 90 3.71 12.37 6.24
CA LEU A 90 2.83 12.45 7.42
C LEU A 90 2.23 13.85 7.53
N SER A 91 3.05 14.90 7.33
CA SER A 91 2.60 16.29 7.32
C SER A 91 1.53 16.52 6.24
N LEU A 92 1.73 15.98 5.04
CA LEU A 92 0.76 16.07 3.95
C LEU A 92 -0.56 15.34 4.27
N LEU A 93 -0.49 14.15 4.87
CA LEU A 93 -1.70 13.44 5.33
C LEU A 93 -2.47 14.24 6.38
N ARG A 94 -1.77 14.79 7.39
CA ARG A 94 -2.36 15.67 8.41
C ARG A 94 -3.02 16.90 7.79
N GLN A 95 -2.38 17.51 6.80
CA GLN A 95 -2.96 18.63 6.04
C GLN A 95 -4.26 18.25 5.33
N TYR A 96 -4.31 17.10 4.64
CA TYR A 96 -5.54 16.65 3.98
C TYR A 96 -6.67 16.32 4.96
N LEU A 97 -6.34 15.90 6.18
CA LEU A 97 -7.30 15.63 7.24
C LEU A 97 -7.73 16.91 7.98
N GLY A 98 -7.12 18.07 7.72
CA GLY A 98 -7.35 19.30 8.48
C GLY A 98 -6.88 19.21 9.94
N ILE A 99 -5.97 18.27 10.24
CA ILE A 99 -5.39 18.07 11.57
C ILE A 99 -4.11 18.91 11.60
N GLU A 100 -4.24 20.18 11.97
CA GLU A 100 -3.13 21.14 11.94
C GLU A 100 -2.07 20.85 13.02
N GLU A 101 -0.80 21.01 12.66
CA GLU A 101 0.24 21.32 13.65
C GLU A 101 0.16 22.82 13.94
N LYS A 102 -0.04 23.19 15.21
CA LYS A 102 -0.16 24.59 15.70
C LYS A 102 1.06 25.49 15.41
N THR A 103 2.00 25.07 14.58
CA THR A 103 3.31 25.71 14.35
C THR A 103 3.42 26.43 13.00
N ASN A 104 2.52 26.21 12.04
CA ASN A 104 2.64 26.80 10.70
C ASN A 104 1.60 27.90 10.43
N GLY A 105 1.94 29.16 10.75
CA GLY A 105 1.11 30.35 10.51
C GLY A 105 0.77 30.65 9.04
N ILE A 106 1.28 29.86 8.09
CA ILE A 106 0.95 29.94 6.65
C ILE A 106 -0.48 29.40 6.37
N PHE A 107 -1.01 28.53 7.23
CA PHE A 107 -2.24 27.78 6.95
C PHE A 107 -3.52 28.37 7.53
N SER A 108 -3.44 29.46 8.30
CA SER A 108 -4.61 30.15 8.88
C SER A 108 -5.58 30.74 7.84
N SER A 109 -5.29 30.63 6.55
CA SER A 109 -6.11 31.17 5.44
C SER A 109 -6.46 30.14 4.35
N ALA A 110 -6.05 28.87 4.48
CA ALA A 110 -6.34 27.87 3.45
C ALA A 110 -7.79 27.37 3.56
N THR A 111 -8.55 27.44 2.47
CA THR A 111 -9.89 26.87 2.37
C THR A 111 -9.81 25.37 2.61
N SER A 112 -10.63 24.81 3.51
CA SER A 112 -10.66 23.37 3.77
C SER A 112 -10.86 22.60 2.46
N LEU A 113 -9.94 21.70 2.13
CA LEU A 113 -9.99 20.92 0.89
C LEU A 113 -11.11 19.89 0.90
N ASP A 114 -11.62 19.55 2.09
CA ASP A 114 -12.66 18.57 2.36
C ASP A 114 -12.56 17.34 1.43
N PRO A 115 -11.44 16.60 1.39
CA PRO A 115 -11.33 15.47 0.50
C PRO A 115 -12.10 14.24 0.99
N VAL A 116 -12.43 13.36 0.06
CA VAL A 116 -12.78 11.97 0.35
C VAL A 116 -11.52 11.11 0.17
N PHE A 117 -11.16 10.36 1.20
CA PHE A 117 -10.10 9.36 1.10
C PHE A 117 -10.67 8.11 0.47
N VAL A 118 -9.97 7.58 -0.55
CA VAL A 118 -10.33 6.34 -1.23
C VAL A 118 -9.12 5.43 -1.19
N CYS A 119 -9.24 4.31 -0.48
CA CYS A 119 -8.24 3.25 -0.45
C CYS A 119 -8.70 2.06 -1.29
N ILE A 120 -7.80 1.51 -2.09
CA ILE A 120 -8.04 0.29 -2.87
C ILE A 120 -6.88 -0.67 -2.64
N ASP A 121 -7.23 -1.92 -2.37
CA ASP A 121 -6.32 -3.06 -2.36
C ASP A 121 -6.84 -4.11 -3.36
N VAL A 122 -5.93 -4.76 -4.08
CA VAL A 122 -6.27 -5.71 -5.16
C VAL A 122 -5.48 -7.00 -5.01
N GLU A 123 -6.22 -8.10 -4.85
CA GLU A 123 -5.62 -9.44 -4.84
C GLU A 123 -5.59 -10.06 -6.24
N ALA A 124 -4.51 -10.78 -6.51
CA ALA A 124 -4.29 -11.50 -7.76
C ALA A 124 -3.82 -12.92 -7.50
N PHE A 125 -4.11 -13.82 -8.44
CA PHE A 125 -3.75 -15.22 -8.27
C PHE A 125 -2.22 -15.42 -8.30
N GLU A 126 -1.67 -16.07 -7.27
CA GLU A 126 -0.23 -16.20 -7.02
C GLU A 126 0.52 -16.90 -8.17
N SER A 127 -0.14 -17.82 -8.88
CA SER A 127 0.46 -18.53 -10.02
C SER A 127 0.28 -17.81 -11.36
N ASP A 128 -0.59 -16.79 -11.42
CA ASP A 128 -0.87 -16.02 -12.63
C ASP A 128 -1.41 -14.63 -12.25
N GLN A 129 -0.50 -13.68 -12.07
CA GLN A 129 -0.81 -12.31 -11.68
C GLN A 129 -1.62 -11.54 -12.73
N SER A 130 -1.95 -12.12 -13.90
CA SER A 130 -2.93 -11.55 -14.83
C SER A 130 -4.37 -11.77 -14.39
N LYS A 131 -4.61 -12.74 -13.49
CA LYS A 131 -5.93 -13.11 -12.99
C LYS A 131 -6.20 -12.44 -11.65
N ILE A 132 -6.90 -11.31 -11.71
CA ILE A 132 -7.33 -10.56 -10.53
C ILE A 132 -8.51 -11.26 -9.89
N THR A 133 -8.43 -11.51 -8.59
CA THR A 133 -9.41 -12.30 -7.83
C THR A 133 -10.34 -11.42 -7.03
N GLU A 134 -9.83 -10.34 -6.43
CA GLU A 134 -10.61 -9.51 -5.48
C GLU A 134 -10.25 -8.03 -5.60
N PHE A 135 -11.19 -7.16 -5.21
CA PHE A 135 -10.98 -5.73 -4.99
C PHE A 135 -11.56 -5.35 -3.63
N GLY A 136 -10.75 -4.73 -2.79
CA GLY A 136 -11.20 -3.99 -1.62
C GLY A 136 -11.28 -2.52 -1.93
N ILE A 137 -12.32 -1.86 -1.43
CA ILE A 137 -12.47 -0.41 -1.52
C ILE A 137 -12.90 0.10 -0.15
N ALA A 138 -12.07 0.91 0.49
CA ALA A 138 -12.41 1.63 1.71
C ALA A 138 -12.48 3.14 1.45
N THR A 139 -13.52 3.80 1.94
CA THR A 139 -13.74 5.24 1.73
C THR A 139 -14.04 5.96 3.03
N PHE A 140 -13.60 7.21 3.13
CA PHE A 140 -13.85 8.07 4.29
C PHE A 140 -13.98 9.53 3.86
N ASP A 141 -15.05 10.21 4.29
CA ASP A 141 -15.23 11.65 4.06
C ASP A 141 -14.54 12.45 5.18
N SER A 142 -13.58 13.32 4.84
CA SER A 142 -12.86 14.13 5.84
C SER A 142 -13.77 15.03 6.66
N ARG A 143 -14.97 15.36 6.18
CA ARG A 143 -15.96 16.16 6.94
C ARG A 143 -16.42 15.44 8.21
N GLU A 144 -16.32 14.12 8.26
CA GLU A 144 -16.59 13.33 9.47
C GLU A 144 -15.60 13.63 10.60
N LEU A 145 -14.45 14.27 10.33
CA LEU A 145 -13.52 14.74 11.36
C LEU A 145 -13.90 16.11 11.93
N THR A 146 -14.68 16.92 11.18
CA THR A 146 -15.02 18.28 11.60
C THR A 146 -16.06 18.26 12.73
N GLY A 147 -15.69 18.77 13.90
CA GLY A 147 -16.56 18.81 15.09
C GLY A 147 -16.40 17.62 16.05
N ILE A 148 -15.61 16.61 15.70
CA ILE A 148 -15.25 15.52 16.61
C ILE A 148 -13.95 15.91 17.33
N ALA A 149 -14.05 16.49 18.53
CA ALA A 149 -13.03 16.17 19.52
C ALA A 149 -13.13 14.64 19.70
N PRO A 150 -12.10 13.83 19.39
CA PRO A 150 -12.22 12.38 19.35
C PRO A 150 -12.57 11.82 20.73
N SER A 151 -13.87 11.81 21.04
CA SER A 151 -14.45 11.17 22.22
C SER A 151 -14.19 9.68 22.19
N SER A 152 -14.08 9.10 20.99
CA SER A 152 -13.61 7.74 20.79
C SER A 152 -13.01 7.55 19.38
N LEU A 153 -11.78 7.04 19.34
CA LEU A 153 -11.14 6.56 18.10
C LEU A 153 -12.03 5.53 17.36
N SER A 154 -12.77 4.71 18.12
CA SER A 154 -13.66 3.69 17.54
C SER A 154 -14.79 4.30 16.71
N GLU A 155 -15.39 5.41 17.20
CA GLU A 155 -16.47 6.11 16.49
C GLU A 155 -15.99 6.65 15.13
N LEU A 156 -14.78 7.21 15.10
CA LEU A 156 -14.16 7.70 13.87
C LEU A 156 -13.90 6.55 12.88
N LEU A 157 -13.27 5.47 13.33
CA LEU A 157 -12.97 4.34 12.45
C LEU A 157 -14.26 3.68 11.93
N CYS A 158 -15.36 3.71 12.69
CA CYS A 158 -16.67 3.22 12.24
C CYS A 158 -17.25 4.01 11.06
N LYS A 159 -16.78 5.23 10.79
CA LYS A 159 -17.19 6.03 9.62
C LYS A 159 -16.48 5.63 8.32
N ILE A 160 -15.49 4.73 8.38
CA ILE A 160 -14.92 4.15 7.18
C ILE A 160 -15.93 3.18 6.58
N GLU A 161 -16.32 3.43 5.34
CA GLU A 161 -17.16 2.53 4.56
C GLU A 161 -16.28 1.58 3.76
N THR A 162 -16.52 0.28 3.85
CA THR A 162 -15.71 -0.72 3.15
C THR A 162 -16.59 -1.61 2.29
N ARG A 163 -16.18 -1.82 1.04
CA ARG A 163 -16.79 -2.77 0.12
C ARG A 163 -15.75 -3.78 -0.34
N HIS A 164 -16.18 -5.02 -0.50
CA HIS A 164 -15.34 -6.10 -0.98
C HIS A 164 -15.99 -6.74 -2.21
N PHE A 165 -15.22 -6.88 -3.29
CA PHE A 165 -15.68 -7.45 -4.55
C PHE A 165 -14.85 -8.68 -4.92
N ILE A 166 -15.51 -9.78 -5.26
CA ILE A 166 -14.87 -10.99 -5.76
C ILE A 166 -15.17 -11.10 -7.27
N ILE A 167 -14.13 -11.24 -8.08
CA ILE A 167 -14.24 -11.36 -9.54
C ILE A 167 -14.80 -12.74 -9.89
N ASN A 168 -16.00 -12.76 -10.46
CA ASN A 168 -16.77 -13.99 -10.67
C ASN A 168 -16.03 -15.03 -11.54
N GLU A 169 -15.31 -14.56 -12.55
CA GLU A 169 -14.52 -15.39 -13.46
C GLU A 169 -13.37 -16.12 -12.74
N ASN A 170 -12.81 -15.49 -11.71
CA ASN A 170 -11.63 -15.96 -11.00
C ASN A 170 -11.93 -16.42 -9.55
N LYS A 171 -13.18 -16.40 -9.09
CA LYS A 171 -13.58 -16.68 -7.69
C LYS A 171 -13.15 -18.04 -7.13
N ARG A 172 -12.80 -19.00 -8.00
CA ARG A 172 -12.32 -20.33 -7.63
C ARG A 172 -10.80 -20.37 -7.41
N LEU A 173 -10.09 -19.32 -7.81
CA LEU A 173 -8.65 -19.17 -7.64
C LEU A 173 -8.40 -18.53 -6.28
N VAL A 174 -7.87 -19.31 -5.34
CA VAL A 174 -7.54 -18.86 -3.99
C VAL A 174 -6.07 -19.15 -3.74
N ASN A 175 -5.32 -18.13 -3.32
CA ASN A 175 -3.90 -18.24 -3.01
C ASN A 175 -3.69 -19.14 -1.78
N LYS A 176 -2.72 -20.04 -1.85
CA LYS A 176 -2.46 -21.05 -0.80
C LYS A 176 -0.98 -21.27 -0.50
N ARG A 177 -0.09 -21.06 -1.47
CA ARG A 177 1.32 -21.48 -1.38
C ARG A 177 2.20 -20.44 -0.71
N HIS A 178 2.13 -19.19 -1.18
CA HIS A 178 3.01 -18.12 -0.70
C HIS A 178 2.32 -17.27 0.36
N VAL A 179 1.05 -16.98 0.10
CA VAL A 179 0.20 -16.14 0.93
C VAL A 179 -1.19 -16.78 0.92
N LYS A 180 -1.70 -17.15 2.10
CA LYS A 180 -2.99 -17.83 2.19
C LYS A 180 -4.11 -16.79 2.14
N GLY A 181 -4.83 -16.73 1.02
CA GLY A 181 -5.99 -15.86 0.86
C GLY A 181 -7.20 -16.33 1.67
N CYS A 182 -8.08 -15.40 2.01
CA CYS A 182 -9.35 -15.68 2.70
C CYS A 182 -10.53 -14.84 2.14
N PRO A 183 -10.89 -15.02 0.85
CA PRO A 183 -11.93 -14.23 0.19
C PRO A 183 -13.32 -14.28 0.86
N ASP A 184 -13.60 -15.35 1.60
CA ASP A 184 -14.85 -15.58 2.32
C ASP A 184 -14.89 -14.93 3.71
N LYS A 185 -13.81 -14.27 4.15
CA LYS A 185 -13.65 -13.71 5.50
C LYS A 185 -13.61 -12.18 5.53
N PHE A 186 -14.46 -11.56 4.73
CA PHE A 186 -14.64 -10.11 4.79
C PHE A 186 -15.31 -9.70 6.12
N GLN A 187 -14.66 -8.83 6.90
CA GLN A 187 -15.11 -8.47 8.26
C GLN A 187 -16.08 -7.28 8.29
N PHE A 188 -16.11 -6.46 7.24
CA PHE A 188 -16.77 -5.16 7.27
C PHE A 188 -18.06 -5.13 6.44
N GLY A 189 -18.70 -6.29 6.25
CA GLY A 189 -19.96 -6.41 5.52
C GLY A 189 -20.08 -7.74 4.77
N SER A 190 -20.62 -7.68 3.54
CA SER A 190 -20.77 -8.85 2.66
C SER A 190 -19.99 -8.66 1.37
N SER A 191 -19.30 -9.73 0.93
CA SER A 191 -18.59 -9.74 -0.35
C SER A 191 -19.57 -9.73 -1.53
N HIS A 192 -19.31 -8.89 -2.53
CA HIS A 192 -20.07 -8.84 -3.76
C HIS A 192 -19.38 -9.60 -4.88
N ILE A 193 -20.02 -10.66 -5.38
CA ILE A 193 -19.52 -11.37 -6.56
C ILE A 193 -19.93 -10.59 -7.81
N VAL A 194 -18.95 -10.13 -8.60
CA VAL A 194 -19.19 -9.29 -9.78
C VAL A 194 -18.43 -9.80 -11.00
N PRO A 195 -19.01 -9.71 -12.22
CA PRO A 195 -18.25 -9.94 -13.44
C PRO A 195 -17.13 -8.91 -13.59
N SER A 196 -15.98 -9.35 -14.11
CA SER A 196 -14.83 -8.50 -14.40
C SER A 196 -15.19 -7.26 -15.24
N SER A 197 -16.15 -7.41 -16.18
CA SER A 197 -16.63 -6.32 -17.03
C SER A 197 -17.29 -5.16 -16.28
N LYS A 198 -17.83 -5.38 -15.07
CA LYS A 198 -18.44 -4.33 -14.24
C LYS A 198 -17.42 -3.51 -13.44
N MET A 199 -16.18 -4.01 -13.29
CA MET A 199 -15.21 -3.40 -12.38
C MET A 199 -14.80 -2.00 -12.83
N LYS A 200 -14.67 -1.77 -14.15
CA LYS A 200 -14.40 -0.44 -14.70
C LYS A 200 -15.46 0.58 -14.30
N SER A 201 -16.75 0.21 -14.36
CA SER A 201 -17.85 1.10 -13.95
C SER A 201 -17.89 1.33 -12.44
N ILE A 202 -17.61 0.31 -11.64
CA ILE A 202 -17.55 0.43 -10.18
C ILE A 202 -16.42 1.37 -9.78
N LEU A 203 -15.22 1.20 -10.34
CA LEU A 203 -14.09 2.11 -10.10
C LEU A 203 -14.45 3.54 -10.51
N LYS A 204 -15.06 3.75 -11.69
CA LYS A 204 -15.54 5.09 -12.09
C LYS A 204 -16.47 5.72 -11.07
N GLN A 205 -17.44 4.96 -10.55
CA GLN A 205 -18.39 5.48 -9.56
C GLN A 205 -17.70 5.80 -8.23
N THR A 206 -16.78 4.95 -7.77
CA THR A 206 -15.99 5.20 -6.55
C THR A 206 -15.21 6.52 -6.62
N PHE A 207 -14.73 6.92 -7.80
CA PHE A 207 -13.97 8.16 -8.00
C PHE A 207 -14.83 9.34 -8.49
N ILE A 208 -16.16 9.22 -8.48
CA ILE A 208 -17.09 10.33 -8.75
C ILE A 208 -17.93 10.54 -7.50
N MET A 209 -17.36 11.26 -6.53
CA MET A 209 -18.02 11.58 -5.27
C MET A 209 -18.73 12.93 -5.41
N LYS A 210 -20.04 12.92 -5.56
CA LYS A 210 -20.84 14.16 -5.68
C LYS A 210 -20.87 14.88 -4.33
N ASP A 211 -20.67 16.20 -4.34
CA ASP A 211 -20.90 17.02 -3.16
C ASP A 211 -22.40 17.20 -2.95
N THR A 212 -22.97 16.49 -1.97
CA THR A 212 -24.40 16.58 -1.60
C THR A 212 -24.70 17.77 -0.69
N SER A 213 -23.68 18.41 -0.13
CA SER A 213 -23.82 19.59 0.74
C SER A 213 -23.80 20.90 -0.04
N ALA A 214 -23.42 20.87 -1.32
CA ALA A 214 -23.47 22.04 -2.19
C ALA A 214 -24.93 22.37 -2.56
N PRO A 215 -25.41 23.62 -2.35
CA PRO A 215 -26.74 24.01 -2.78
C PRO A 215 -26.87 23.82 -4.30
N ASN A 216 -28.06 23.38 -4.73
CA ASN A 216 -28.45 23.13 -6.14
C ASN A 216 -27.99 24.26 -7.06
N SER A 217 -26.77 24.13 -7.55
CA SER A 217 -26.26 24.84 -8.71
C SER A 217 -26.27 23.82 -9.83
N ASP A 218 -26.58 24.26 -11.05
CA ASP A 218 -26.73 23.40 -12.25
C ASP A 218 -25.46 22.59 -12.62
N LYS A 219 -24.40 22.65 -11.81
CA LYS A 219 -23.22 21.80 -11.86
C LYS A 219 -22.91 21.26 -10.47
N GLN A 220 -23.47 20.10 -10.13
CA GLN A 220 -23.08 19.40 -8.91
C GLN A 220 -21.57 19.12 -8.95
N ARG A 221 -20.82 19.77 -8.05
CA ARG A 221 -19.37 19.64 -7.98
C ARG A 221 -18.99 18.24 -7.48
N CYS A 222 -17.96 17.66 -8.08
CA CYS A 222 -17.33 16.47 -7.53
C CYS A 222 -16.36 16.89 -6.42
N ARG A 223 -16.28 16.10 -5.35
CA ARG A 223 -15.36 16.28 -4.23
C ARG A 223 -13.93 15.93 -4.65
N ASN A 224 -12.98 16.58 -4.02
CA ASN A 224 -11.57 16.20 -4.10
C ASN A 224 -11.37 14.79 -3.52
N ILE A 225 -10.46 14.03 -4.10
CA ILE A 225 -10.13 12.67 -3.68
C ILE A 225 -8.65 12.56 -3.35
N ILE A 226 -8.36 11.94 -2.21
CA ILE A 226 -7.02 11.46 -1.86
C ILE A 226 -7.00 9.95 -2.01
N PHE A 227 -6.19 9.46 -2.95
CA PHE A 227 -6.03 8.03 -3.14
C PHE A 227 -5.00 7.48 -2.14
N VAL A 228 -5.38 6.47 -1.38
CA VAL A 228 -4.55 5.86 -0.34
C VAL A 228 -4.26 4.40 -0.70
N GLY A 229 -3.06 3.93 -0.41
CA GLY A 229 -2.73 2.51 -0.55
C GLY A 229 -1.59 2.08 0.37
N HIS A 230 -1.21 0.83 0.22
CA HIS A 230 -0.08 0.24 0.92
C HIS A 230 0.80 -0.45 -0.13
N GLU A 231 1.76 0.30 -0.69
CA GLU A 231 2.44 -0.02 -1.95
C GLU A 231 1.59 0.23 -3.23
N LEU A 232 1.23 1.50 -3.44
CA LEU A 232 0.31 1.95 -4.51
C LEU A 232 0.60 1.42 -5.92
N GLY A 233 1.88 1.17 -6.24
CA GLY A 233 2.31 0.79 -7.59
C GLY A 233 1.62 -0.46 -8.13
N GLY A 234 1.39 -1.46 -7.26
CA GLY A 234 0.72 -2.71 -7.62
C GLY A 234 -0.74 -2.48 -8.01
N ASP A 235 -1.51 -1.88 -7.11
CA ASP A 235 -2.95 -1.65 -7.28
C ASP A 235 -3.26 -0.76 -8.47
N ILE A 236 -2.48 0.32 -8.67
CA ILE A 236 -2.63 1.22 -9.82
C ILE A 236 -2.45 0.44 -11.12
N ASN A 237 -1.48 -0.49 -11.18
CA ASN A 237 -1.25 -1.31 -12.36
C ASN A 237 -2.41 -2.29 -12.61
N TYR A 238 -3.00 -2.86 -11.56
CA TYR A 238 -4.17 -3.73 -11.69
C TYR A 238 -5.42 -2.96 -12.14
N MET A 239 -5.69 -1.80 -11.56
CA MET A 239 -6.78 -0.92 -12.00
C MET A 239 -6.65 -0.55 -13.49
N ARG A 240 -5.42 -0.29 -13.96
CA ARG A 240 -5.14 -0.02 -15.38
C ARG A 240 -5.54 -1.16 -16.30
N ARG A 241 -5.36 -2.42 -15.88
CA ARG A 241 -5.77 -3.61 -16.67
C ARG A 241 -7.28 -3.72 -16.81
N PHE A 242 -8.04 -3.18 -15.86
CA PHE A 242 -9.50 -3.02 -15.97
C PHE A 242 -9.91 -1.76 -16.75
N GLY A 243 -8.96 -1.10 -17.43
CA GLY A 243 -9.23 0.09 -18.23
C GLY A 243 -9.58 1.32 -17.40
N PHE A 244 -9.13 1.37 -16.14
CA PHE A 244 -9.26 2.52 -15.27
C PHE A 244 -7.88 3.11 -14.96
N ARG A 245 -7.64 4.35 -15.40
CA ARG A 245 -6.40 5.08 -15.13
C ARG A 245 -6.69 6.19 -14.12
N LEU A 246 -5.95 6.19 -13.03
CA LEU A 246 -6.05 7.24 -12.00
C LEU A 246 -5.58 8.59 -12.52
N ASP A 247 -4.61 8.61 -13.44
CA ASP A 247 -4.11 9.86 -14.04
C ASP A 247 -5.17 10.58 -14.89
N ASP A 248 -6.22 9.87 -15.33
CA ASP A 248 -7.34 10.43 -16.09
C ASP A 248 -8.46 10.99 -15.17
N ARG A 249 -8.18 11.15 -13.87
CA ARG A 249 -9.13 11.60 -12.83
C ARG A 249 -8.69 12.93 -12.23
N PRO A 250 -9.18 14.08 -12.73
CA PRO A 250 -8.83 15.39 -12.16
C PRO A 250 -9.32 15.56 -10.72
N GLU A 251 -10.31 14.77 -10.28
CA GLU A 251 -10.80 14.75 -8.91
C GLU A 251 -9.76 14.20 -7.92
N VAL A 252 -8.80 13.39 -8.39
CA VAL A 252 -7.74 12.84 -7.53
C VAL A 252 -6.61 13.86 -7.41
N ILE A 253 -6.63 14.63 -6.32
CA ILE A 253 -5.68 15.73 -6.09
C ILE A 253 -4.42 15.27 -5.33
N GLY A 254 -4.43 14.06 -4.76
CA GLY A 254 -3.32 13.54 -3.97
C GLY A 254 -3.26 12.02 -3.92
N ARG A 255 -2.06 11.51 -3.64
CA ARG A 255 -1.78 10.08 -3.44
C ARG A 255 -0.97 9.92 -2.16
N LEU A 256 -1.34 8.96 -1.32
CA LEU A 256 -0.65 8.65 -0.08
C LEU A 256 -0.36 7.16 -0.01
N ASP A 257 0.89 6.83 0.26
CA ASP A 257 1.32 5.46 0.49
C ASP A 257 1.60 5.25 1.97
N SER A 258 0.73 4.50 2.64
CA SER A 258 0.83 4.22 4.06
C SER A 258 2.14 3.50 4.43
N ARG A 259 2.71 2.71 3.51
CA ARG A 259 3.99 2.05 3.70
C ARG A 259 5.14 3.07 3.79
N VAL A 260 5.12 4.08 2.92
CA VAL A 260 6.11 5.17 2.92
C VAL A 260 5.99 6.01 4.20
N ILE A 261 4.76 6.33 4.62
CA ILE A 261 4.51 7.06 5.86
C ILE A 261 5.03 6.27 7.06
N ALA A 262 4.68 4.98 7.17
CA ALA A 262 5.14 4.11 8.25
C ALA A 262 6.67 4.02 8.31
N GLY A 263 7.34 3.78 7.17
CA GLY A 263 8.80 3.71 7.10
C GLY A 263 9.48 5.00 7.56
N ALA A 264 8.92 6.17 7.19
CA ALA A 264 9.42 7.47 7.60
C ALA A 264 9.20 7.76 9.10
N MET A 265 8.17 7.16 9.70
CA MET A 265 7.92 7.19 11.15
C MET A 265 8.74 6.14 11.93
N GLY A 266 9.56 5.34 11.26
CA GLY A 266 10.32 4.25 11.88
C GLY A 266 9.48 3.04 12.26
N LEU A 267 8.27 2.92 11.73
CA LEU A 267 7.34 1.82 12.01
C LEU A 267 7.49 0.68 10.99
N PRO A 268 6.91 -0.51 11.27
CA PRO A 268 6.91 -1.61 10.31
C PRO A 268 6.18 -1.26 9.02
N GLU A 269 6.77 -1.62 7.89
CA GLU A 269 6.19 -1.42 6.56
C GLU A 269 5.23 -2.52 6.11
N ASN A 270 5.13 -3.63 6.86
CA ASN A 270 4.19 -4.70 6.57
C ASN A 270 2.87 -4.41 7.30
N LEU A 271 1.75 -4.45 6.58
CA LEU A 271 0.43 -4.05 7.09
C LEU A 271 0.04 -4.73 8.41
N GLU A 272 0.28 -6.04 8.54
CA GLU A 272 -0.03 -6.77 9.78
C GLU A 272 0.73 -6.18 10.98
N LYS A 273 2.05 -6.06 10.83
CA LYS A 273 2.93 -5.53 11.87
C LYS A 273 2.66 -4.06 12.15
N LEU A 274 2.27 -3.30 11.13
CA LEU A 274 1.89 -1.90 11.27
C LEU A 274 0.62 -1.78 12.11
N GLN A 275 -0.43 -2.55 11.81
CA GLN A 275 -1.65 -2.54 12.61
C GLN A 275 -1.38 -2.94 14.06
N PHE A 276 -0.54 -3.96 14.31
CA PHE A 276 -0.12 -4.31 15.68
C PHE A 276 0.63 -3.17 16.37
N ALA A 277 1.57 -2.51 15.68
CA ALA A 277 2.30 -1.36 16.21
C ALA A 277 1.34 -0.22 16.60
N LEU A 278 0.29 -0.01 15.81
CA LEU A 278 -0.74 1.00 16.04
C LEU A 278 -1.81 0.57 17.07
N GLY A 279 -1.62 -0.56 17.76
CA GLY A 279 -2.53 -1.06 18.81
C GLY A 279 -3.74 -1.85 18.29
N GLY A 280 -3.82 -2.06 16.98
CA GLY A 280 -4.81 -2.91 16.34
C GLY A 280 -4.49 -4.40 16.45
N LYS A 281 -5.45 -5.24 16.06
CA LYS A 281 -5.32 -6.69 15.95
C LYS A 281 -5.98 -7.12 14.64
N PRO A 282 -5.27 -7.01 13.50
CA PRO A 282 -5.86 -7.32 12.22
C PRO A 282 -6.17 -8.82 12.16
N GLU A 283 -7.31 -9.17 11.57
CA GLU A 283 -7.70 -10.55 11.31
C GLU A 283 -8.03 -10.70 9.82
N TYR A 284 -7.81 -11.90 9.29
CA TYR A 284 -8.17 -12.22 7.90
C TYR A 284 -7.54 -11.25 6.87
N LEU A 285 -6.25 -10.98 7.03
CA LEU A 285 -5.41 -10.38 5.98
C LEU A 285 -5.41 -11.27 4.73
N HIS A 286 -5.13 -10.67 3.57
CA HIS A 286 -5.28 -11.31 2.26
C HIS A 286 -6.75 -11.57 1.92
N ASN A 287 -7.58 -10.65 2.37
CA ASN A 287 -8.92 -10.37 1.90
C ASN A 287 -8.89 -8.90 1.50
N ALA A 288 -9.00 -8.61 0.22
CA ALA A 288 -8.71 -7.27 -0.29
C ALA A 288 -9.55 -6.18 0.41
N GLY A 289 -10.79 -6.50 0.78
CA GLY A 289 -11.67 -5.60 1.55
C GLY A 289 -11.13 -5.26 2.93
N ASN A 290 -10.66 -6.26 3.68
CA ASN A 290 -10.05 -6.05 4.98
C ASN A 290 -8.72 -5.28 4.85
N ASP A 291 -7.90 -5.61 3.86
CA ASP A 291 -6.60 -4.97 3.65
C ASP A 291 -6.76 -3.48 3.28
N ALA A 292 -7.73 -3.13 2.43
CA ALA A 292 -8.06 -1.73 2.14
C ALA A 292 -8.55 -0.99 3.39
N ARG A 293 -9.35 -1.65 4.24
CA ARG A 293 -9.84 -1.06 5.50
C ARG A 293 -8.69 -0.80 6.47
N TYR A 294 -7.88 -1.82 6.76
CA TYR A 294 -6.75 -1.70 7.67
C TYR A 294 -5.70 -0.71 7.18
N THR A 295 -5.50 -0.59 5.86
CA THR A 295 -4.61 0.41 5.27
C THR A 295 -5.10 1.83 5.58
N LEU A 296 -6.40 2.10 5.41
CA LEU A 296 -6.96 3.42 5.69
C LEU A 296 -6.99 3.73 7.19
N GLU A 297 -7.32 2.75 8.03
CA GLU A 297 -7.21 2.86 9.49
C GLU A 297 -5.77 3.19 9.90
N SER A 298 -4.78 2.46 9.37
CA SER A 298 -3.36 2.70 9.65
C SER A 298 -2.93 4.12 9.28
N ALA A 299 -3.35 4.62 8.12
CA ALA A 299 -3.05 6.00 7.72
C ALA A 299 -3.61 7.01 8.74
N PHE A 300 -4.87 6.88 9.13
CA PHE A 300 -5.50 7.81 10.07
C PHE A 300 -4.89 7.73 11.48
N LEU A 301 -4.63 6.52 11.96
CA LEU A 301 -3.97 6.30 13.25
C LEU A 301 -2.58 6.96 13.26
N MET A 302 -1.77 6.77 12.21
CA MET A 302 -0.49 7.46 12.08
C MET A 302 -0.62 8.99 12.08
N ALA A 303 -1.65 9.53 11.43
CA ALA A 303 -1.90 10.97 11.42
C ALA A 303 -2.29 11.51 12.80
N LEU A 304 -3.12 10.79 13.53
CA LEU A 304 -3.68 11.20 14.82
C LEU A 304 -2.70 11.01 15.98
N TYR A 305 -1.94 9.90 16.00
CA TYR A 305 -0.99 9.61 17.07
C TYR A 305 0.15 10.63 17.12
N GLY A 306 0.46 11.08 18.33
CA GLY A 306 1.43 12.15 18.59
C GLY A 306 0.92 13.55 18.23
N CYS A 307 -0.32 13.69 17.75
CA CYS A 307 -0.93 14.98 17.41
C CYS A 307 -2.23 15.21 18.19
N ALA A 308 -3.24 14.38 17.95
CA ALA A 308 -4.54 14.44 18.62
C ALA A 308 -4.75 13.30 19.62
N LEU A 309 -3.99 12.20 19.48
CA LEU A 309 -4.05 11.02 20.34
C LEU A 309 -2.67 10.70 20.91
N PRO A 310 -2.58 10.19 22.15
CA PRO A 310 -1.32 9.68 22.70
C PRO A 310 -0.87 8.45 21.91
N GLU A 311 0.42 8.33 21.65
CA GLU A 311 0.97 7.13 21.01
C GLU A 311 0.83 5.91 21.94
N PRO A 312 0.35 4.76 21.45
CA PRO A 312 0.32 3.54 22.26
C PRO A 312 1.74 3.00 22.49
N PRO A 313 2.01 2.31 23.62
CA PRO A 313 3.33 1.73 23.91
C PRO A 313 3.86 0.82 22.79
N THR A 314 2.95 0.12 22.10
CA THR A 314 3.26 -0.77 20.97
C THR A 314 3.96 -0.05 19.80
N MET A 315 3.72 1.25 19.61
CA MET A 315 4.42 2.02 18.56
C MET A 315 5.89 2.19 18.91
N GLU A 316 6.20 2.52 20.16
CA GLU A 316 7.59 2.69 20.59
C GLU A 316 8.35 1.37 20.58
N GLU A 317 7.74 0.30 21.07
CA GLU A 317 8.29 -1.06 20.97
C GLU A 317 8.60 -1.44 19.51
N ALA A 318 7.69 -1.12 18.60
CA ALA A 318 7.88 -1.37 17.18
C ALA A 318 9.03 -0.54 16.58
N ARG A 319 9.18 0.75 16.94
CA ARG A 319 10.31 1.58 16.51
C ARG A 319 11.64 1.01 16.98
N GLN A 320 11.72 0.60 18.25
CA GLN A 320 12.94 -0.03 18.80
C GLN A 320 13.28 -1.33 18.08
N LEU A 321 12.27 -2.16 17.78
CA LEU A 321 12.47 -3.37 16.98
C LEU A 321 12.96 -3.05 15.56
N MET A 322 12.39 -2.03 14.91
CA MET A 322 12.81 -1.62 13.57
C MET A 322 14.23 -1.06 13.55
N LEU A 323 14.67 -0.35 14.58
CA LEU A 323 16.06 0.09 14.73
C LEU A 323 17.02 -1.09 14.84
N LYS A 324 16.69 -2.10 15.67
CA LYS A 324 17.49 -3.34 15.79
C LYS A 324 17.57 -4.07 14.45
N ILE A 325 16.43 -4.26 13.78
CA ILE A 325 16.38 -4.90 12.45
C ILE A 325 17.23 -4.13 11.42
N LYS A 326 17.16 -2.79 11.41
CA LYS A 326 17.97 -1.95 10.50
C LYS A 326 19.47 -2.09 10.80
N ALA A 327 19.86 -2.08 12.06
CA ALA A 327 21.26 -2.27 12.48
C ALA A 327 21.79 -3.64 12.07
N GLU A 328 21.04 -4.72 12.31
CA GLU A 328 21.41 -6.08 11.90
C GLU A 328 21.51 -6.24 10.39
N ARG A 329 20.59 -5.63 9.63
CA ARG A 329 20.66 -5.63 8.15
C ARG A 329 21.91 -4.93 7.66
N LYS A 330 22.27 -3.79 8.25
CA LYS A 330 23.48 -3.05 7.90
C LYS A 330 24.74 -3.89 8.15
N ILE A 331 24.83 -4.55 9.30
CA ILE A 331 25.95 -5.46 9.62
C ILE A 331 26.05 -6.59 8.59
N LYS A 332 24.92 -7.24 8.27
CA LYS A 332 24.88 -8.32 7.27
C LYS A 332 25.26 -7.84 5.87
N GLU A 333 24.84 -6.64 5.49
CA GLU A 333 25.19 -6.03 4.20
C GLU A 333 26.69 -5.69 4.11
N GLU A 334 27.26 -5.13 5.18
CA GLU A 334 28.70 -4.86 5.28
C GLU A 334 29.52 -6.16 5.20
N GLU A 335 29.10 -7.21 5.90
CA GLU A 335 29.74 -8.52 5.82
C GLU A 335 29.62 -9.14 4.42
N HIS A 336 28.44 -9.07 3.79
CA HIS A 336 28.24 -9.55 2.43
C HIS A 336 29.16 -8.83 1.44
N ASN A 337 29.25 -7.50 1.53
CA ASN A 337 30.11 -6.69 0.68
C ASN A 337 31.60 -7.02 0.89
N ARG A 338 32.02 -7.26 2.14
CA ARG A 338 33.38 -7.71 2.45
C ARG A 338 33.69 -9.06 1.79
N LEU A 339 32.82 -10.05 1.94
CA LEU A 339 33.00 -11.38 1.34
C LEU A 339 33.01 -11.33 -0.19
N GLN A 340 32.16 -10.49 -0.81
CA GLN A 340 32.17 -10.27 -2.26
C GLN A 340 33.50 -9.67 -2.74
N LEU A 341 34.04 -8.69 -2.01
CA LEU A 341 35.32 -8.09 -2.33
C LEU A 341 36.46 -9.11 -2.23
N GLU A 342 36.55 -9.86 -1.12
CA GLU A 342 37.54 -10.93 -0.93
C GLU A 342 37.49 -12.00 -2.01
N LEU A 343 36.27 -12.43 -2.39
CA LEU A 343 36.09 -13.40 -3.47
C LEU A 343 36.58 -12.84 -4.81
N SER A 344 36.26 -11.57 -5.10
CA SER A 344 36.73 -10.89 -6.31
C SER A 344 38.26 -10.79 -6.39
N GLU A 345 38.92 -10.54 -5.26
CA GLU A 345 40.38 -10.48 -5.18
C GLU A 345 41.03 -11.85 -5.34
N LYS A 346 40.47 -12.89 -4.72
CA LYS A 346 40.93 -14.27 -4.90
C LYS A 346 40.82 -14.71 -6.36
N LEU A 347 39.71 -14.40 -7.04
CA LEU A 347 39.53 -14.68 -8.46
C LEU A 347 40.54 -13.93 -9.34
N LYS A 348 40.82 -12.65 -9.06
CA LYS A 348 41.87 -11.88 -9.74
C LYS A 348 43.26 -12.51 -9.56
N LYS A 349 43.58 -12.98 -8.35
CA LYS A 349 44.86 -13.66 -8.07
C LYS A 349 44.98 -14.98 -8.84
N ILE A 350 43.91 -15.78 -8.89
CA ILE A 350 43.87 -17.04 -9.68
C ILE A 350 44.04 -16.74 -11.18
N ALA A 351 43.32 -15.76 -11.72
CA ALA A 351 43.44 -15.36 -13.12
C ALA A 351 44.87 -14.91 -13.48
N LYS A 352 45.53 -14.14 -12.61
CA LYS A 352 46.94 -13.75 -12.79
C LYS A 352 47.88 -14.96 -12.76
N LYS A 353 47.66 -15.92 -11.85
CA LYS A 353 48.47 -17.15 -11.79
C LYS A 353 48.33 -17.95 -13.09
N LEU A 354 47.11 -18.13 -13.59
CA LEU A 354 46.85 -18.85 -14.84
C LEU A 354 47.54 -18.18 -16.05
N GLN A 355 47.47 -16.85 -16.16
CA GLN A 355 48.17 -16.09 -17.21
C GLN A 355 49.71 -16.11 -17.07
N GLY A 356 50.24 -16.30 -15.86
CA GLY A 356 51.67 -16.44 -15.61
C GLY A 356 52.23 -17.79 -16.05
N THR A 357 51.47 -18.87 -15.84
CA THR A 357 51.81 -20.24 -16.25
C THR A 357 51.80 -20.46 -17.76
N GLU A 358 50.99 -19.74 -18.54
CA GLU A 358 51.03 -19.83 -20.02
C GLU A 358 52.32 -19.25 -20.61
N LYS A 359 53.05 -18.37 -19.91
CA LYS A 359 54.32 -17.81 -20.37
C LYS A 359 55.56 -18.65 -20.04
N GLN A 360 55.43 -19.67 -19.18
CA GLN A 360 56.56 -20.53 -18.77
C GLN A 360 56.65 -21.85 -19.53
N ASN A 361 55.69 -22.16 -20.42
CA ASN A 361 55.73 -23.37 -21.25
C ASN A 361 56.35 -23.16 -22.65
N ASP A 362 56.89 -21.98 -22.96
CA ASP A 362 57.52 -21.67 -24.26
C ASP A 362 59.07 -21.72 -24.24
N GLU A 363 59.70 -22.12 -23.13
CA GLU A 363 61.16 -22.26 -23.04
C GLU A 363 61.55 -23.65 -22.51
N ARG A 364 61.76 -24.60 -23.44
CA ARG A 364 62.53 -25.82 -23.19
C ARG A 364 63.69 -25.90 -24.20
N PRO A 365 64.97 -25.93 -23.76
CA PRO A 365 66.10 -25.99 -24.67
C PRO A 365 66.20 -27.32 -25.42
N GLN A 366 66.70 -27.22 -26.65
CA GLN A 366 67.09 -28.33 -27.51
C GLN A 366 68.22 -29.15 -26.87
N GLU A 367 68.08 -30.47 -26.86
CA GLU A 367 69.23 -31.37 -26.80
C GLU A 367 69.17 -32.37 -27.95
N SER A 368 70.30 -32.40 -28.65
CA SER A 368 70.62 -33.11 -29.87
C SER A 368 70.75 -34.61 -29.68
N THR A 369 70.19 -35.40 -30.60
CA THR A 369 70.78 -36.67 -31.02
C THR A 369 70.73 -36.78 -32.54
N ASP A 370 71.91 -36.90 -33.14
CA ASP A 370 72.18 -37.22 -34.54
C ASP A 370 71.65 -38.63 -34.88
N GLY A 371 71.14 -38.79 -36.12
CA GLY A 371 70.68 -40.10 -36.60
C GLY A 371 69.87 -40.05 -37.89
N ASN A 372 70.54 -39.74 -38.98
CA ASN A 372 70.11 -39.69 -40.38
C ASN A 372 69.30 -40.94 -40.86
N VAL A 373 68.22 -40.74 -41.64
CA VAL A 373 68.08 -41.17 -43.05
C VAL A 373 66.71 -40.76 -43.64
N LYS A 374 66.82 -40.11 -44.79
CA LYS A 374 65.82 -39.58 -45.72
C LYS A 374 64.70 -40.56 -46.11
N LYS A 375 63.47 -40.03 -46.26
CA LYS A 375 62.66 -40.24 -47.47
C LYS A 375 61.93 -38.95 -47.87
N ASP A 376 62.06 -38.66 -49.15
CA ASP A 376 61.62 -37.47 -49.86
C ASP A 376 60.10 -37.28 -49.90
N ALA A 377 59.76 -35.99 -49.97
CA ALA A 377 58.43 -35.43 -50.05
C ALA A 377 57.98 -35.19 -51.50
N LYS A 378 56.66 -35.25 -51.73
CA LYS A 378 55.91 -34.38 -52.65
C LYS A 378 54.45 -34.34 -52.18
N VAL A 379 54.07 -33.35 -51.38
CA VAL A 379 53.41 -32.07 -51.75
C VAL A 379 51.97 -32.23 -52.26
N SER A 380 50.99 -31.81 -51.42
CA SER A 380 49.97 -30.81 -51.80
C SER A 380 49.23 -30.20 -50.58
N LYS A 381 49.58 -28.94 -50.27
CA LYS A 381 48.76 -27.76 -49.91
C LYS A 381 47.69 -27.80 -48.78
N SER A 382 48.08 -27.19 -47.65
CA SER A 382 47.48 -26.02 -46.94
C SER A 382 45.96 -25.93 -46.63
N LYS A 383 45.59 -25.75 -45.35
CA LYS A 383 45.30 -24.45 -44.69
C LYS A 383 44.80 -24.62 -43.23
N ALA A 384 45.15 -23.65 -42.39
CA ALA A 384 44.94 -23.56 -40.94
C ALA A 384 43.48 -23.40 -40.47
N SER A 385 43.17 -23.78 -39.22
CA SER A 385 41.97 -23.29 -38.52
C SER A 385 42.12 -23.12 -37.00
N LYS A 386 41.59 -21.98 -36.54
CA LYS A 386 41.58 -21.28 -35.23
C LYS A 386 41.16 -22.09 -33.97
N PRO A 387 41.47 -21.60 -32.75
CA PRO A 387 41.12 -22.27 -31.50
C PRO A 387 39.63 -22.13 -31.14
N LYS A 388 39.12 -23.18 -30.48
CA LYS A 388 37.70 -23.48 -30.23
C LYS A 388 37.05 -22.53 -29.23
N THR A 389 35.96 -21.92 -29.67
CA THR A 389 35.02 -21.12 -28.86
C THR A 389 34.15 -22.07 -28.02
N VAL A 390 34.09 -21.85 -26.71
CA VAL A 390 33.21 -22.59 -25.78
C VAL A 390 31.75 -22.32 -26.16
N LYS A 391 30.98 -23.37 -26.46
CA LYS A 391 29.55 -23.24 -26.79
C LYS A 391 28.74 -22.98 -25.52
N PRO A 392 27.76 -22.05 -25.55
CA PRO A 392 26.87 -21.82 -24.42
C PRO A 392 25.95 -23.01 -24.19
N THR A 393 25.64 -23.29 -22.92
CA THR A 393 24.68 -24.31 -22.51
C THR A 393 23.28 -24.05 -23.09
N GLU A 394 22.50 -25.11 -23.35
CA GLU A 394 21.17 -25.01 -23.99
C GLU A 394 20.20 -24.06 -23.25
N GLU A 395 20.38 -23.92 -21.94
CA GLU A 395 19.59 -23.02 -21.10
C GLU A 395 19.89 -21.53 -21.41
N VAL A 396 21.16 -21.20 -21.66
CA VAL A 396 21.59 -19.86 -22.08
C VAL A 396 21.14 -19.57 -23.51
N ILE A 397 21.11 -20.58 -24.39
CA ILE A 397 20.59 -20.46 -25.75
C ILE A 397 19.07 -20.21 -25.73
N ARG A 398 18.31 -20.95 -24.89
CA ARG A 398 16.86 -20.74 -24.71
C ARG A 398 16.53 -19.39 -24.09
N ALA A 399 17.30 -18.92 -23.11
CA ALA A 399 17.13 -17.61 -22.50
C ALA A 399 17.36 -16.49 -23.53
N LYS A 400 18.44 -16.56 -24.32
CA LYS A 400 18.73 -15.59 -25.38
C LYS A 400 17.68 -15.62 -26.51
N ALA A 401 17.15 -16.79 -26.86
CA ALA A 401 16.07 -16.93 -27.85
C ALA A 401 14.74 -16.33 -27.37
N ARG A 402 14.38 -16.48 -26.09
CA ARG A 402 13.19 -15.84 -25.48
C ARG A 402 13.30 -14.32 -25.45
N THR A 403 14.48 -13.78 -25.11
CA THR A 403 14.71 -12.32 -25.09
C THR A 403 14.71 -11.72 -26.49
N LYS A 404 15.23 -12.44 -27.49
CA LYS A 404 15.21 -12.00 -28.89
C LYS A 404 13.79 -12.03 -29.48
N ARG A 405 12.99 -13.07 -29.18
CA ARG A 405 11.56 -13.16 -29.58
C ARG A 405 10.70 -12.05 -28.97
N ARG A 406 10.93 -11.70 -27.69
CA ARG A 406 10.26 -10.58 -27.02
C ARG A 406 10.56 -9.22 -27.68
N ARG A 407 11.84 -8.98 -28.05
CA ARG A 407 12.25 -7.73 -28.73
C ARG A 407 11.74 -7.63 -30.16
N SER A 408 11.61 -8.74 -30.88
CA SER A 408 11.03 -8.74 -32.23
C SER A 408 9.51 -8.61 -32.24
N ALA A 409 8.82 -9.11 -31.20
CA ALA A 409 7.37 -8.95 -31.05
C ALA A 409 7.00 -7.49 -30.75
N THR A 410 7.71 -6.84 -29.81
CA THR A 410 7.50 -5.42 -29.50
C THR A 410 7.86 -4.48 -30.64
N LYS A 411 8.84 -4.83 -31.49
CA LYS A 411 9.16 -4.05 -32.69
C LYS A 411 8.13 -4.23 -33.81
N LYS A 412 7.54 -5.42 -33.96
CA LYS A 412 6.44 -5.67 -34.91
C LYS A 412 5.13 -5.04 -34.47
N GLU A 413 4.82 -4.99 -33.17
CA GLU A 413 3.64 -4.28 -32.64
C GLU A 413 3.76 -2.76 -32.84
N ARG A 414 4.93 -2.16 -32.58
CA ARG A 414 5.15 -0.72 -32.82
C ARG A 414 5.04 -0.33 -34.30
N GLN A 415 5.51 -1.19 -35.21
CA GLN A 415 5.38 -0.96 -36.67
C GLN A 415 3.96 -1.21 -37.19
N ALA A 416 3.13 -2.01 -36.51
CA ALA A 416 1.73 -2.22 -36.87
C ALA A 416 0.80 -1.10 -36.35
N GLU A 417 1.22 -0.34 -35.33
CA GLU A 417 0.47 0.76 -34.74
C GLU A 417 0.87 2.16 -35.27
N GLY A 418 1.80 2.24 -36.23
CA GLY A 418 2.17 3.50 -36.89
C GLY A 418 2.84 4.53 -35.96
N LEU A 419 3.51 4.07 -34.91
CA LEU A 419 4.20 4.91 -33.94
C LEU A 419 5.71 4.61 -34.00
N ASP A 420 6.47 5.53 -34.60
CA ASP A 420 7.93 5.62 -34.39
C ASP A 420 8.23 6.45 -33.13
#